data_AF-A0A136LYA7-F1
#
_entry.id   AF-A0A136LYA7-F1
#
_cell.length_a   1.000
_cell.length_b   1.000
_cell.length_c   1.000
_cell.angle_alpha   90.00
_cell.angle_beta   90.00
_cell.angle_gamma   90.00
#
_symmetry.space_group_name_H-M   'P 1'
#
loop_
_entity.id
_entity.type
_entity.pdbx_description
1 polymer ?
#
loop_
_entity_poly.entity_id
_entity_poly.type
_entity_poly.pdbx_seq_one_letter_code
_entity_poly.pdbx_strand_id
1 'polypeptide(L)'
;MPQVLYRKYRSKNFKELFGQQAIKKVLRQAVLDKSVAHAYLFTGPRGTGKTSTARILAKALNCLNPKEGEPCNDCAACRAINDGSFLDLIEIDAASNRGIDEIRELKERVGFLPAEGAFKVYIIDEVHMLTTEAFNALLKNA
;
A
#
# COMPACT_ATOMS: atom_id res chain seq x y z
N MET A 1 3.18 23.85 -9.82
CA MET A 1 2.82 24.03 -8.41
C MET A 1 3.97 23.51 -7.54
N PRO A 2 4.46 24.25 -6.54
CA PRO A 2 5.53 23.76 -5.66
C PRO A 2 5.05 22.50 -4.92
N GLN A 3 5.74 21.37 -5.11
CA GLN A 3 5.45 20.17 -4.34
C GLN A 3 5.75 20.42 -2.87
N VAL A 4 4.78 20.14 -2.00
CA VAL A 4 4.96 20.23 -0.55
C VAL A 4 6.10 19.29 -0.13
N LEU A 5 7.01 19.75 0.73
CA LEU A 5 8.27 19.05 1.06
C LEU A 5 8.06 17.59 1.44
N TYR A 6 7.02 17.27 2.23
CA TYR A 6 6.74 15.89 2.64
C TYR A 6 6.35 14.95 1.49
N ARG A 7 5.82 15.47 0.37
CA ARG A 7 5.57 14.68 -0.85
C ARG A 7 6.85 14.47 -1.65
N LYS A 8 7.69 15.50 -1.71
CA LYS A 8 8.98 15.46 -2.43
C LYS A 8 9.97 14.48 -1.78
N TYR A 9 10.01 14.42 -0.45
CA TYR A 9 10.95 13.60 0.31
C TYR A 9 10.32 12.32 0.89
N ARG A 10 9.20 11.84 0.31
CA ARG A 10 8.59 10.58 0.74
C ARG A 10 9.55 9.42 0.46
N SER A 11 9.84 8.61 1.48
CA SER A 11 10.74 7.46 1.37
C SER A 11 10.32 6.54 0.22
N LYS A 12 11.28 6.16 -0.61
CA LYS A 12 11.07 5.34 -1.80
C LYS A 12 11.42 3.87 -1.60
N ASN A 13 12.07 3.48 -0.52
CA ASN A 13 12.38 2.08 -0.23
C ASN A 13 12.43 1.87 1.29
N PHE A 14 12.61 0.63 1.74
CA PHE A 14 12.63 0.36 3.18
C PHE A 14 13.89 0.96 3.83
N LYS A 15 15.00 1.11 3.09
CA LYS A 15 16.23 1.76 3.60
C LYS A 15 16.02 3.23 3.95
N GLU A 16 15.27 3.96 3.12
CA GLU A 16 14.96 5.38 3.28
C GLU A 16 13.85 5.66 4.31
N LEU A 17 13.11 4.64 4.75
CA LEU A 17 12.11 4.82 5.80
C LEU A 17 12.85 5.17 7.10
N PHE A 18 12.50 6.26 7.79
CA PHE A 18 13.19 6.61 9.04
C PHE A 18 12.75 5.69 10.19
N GLY A 19 13.69 5.18 10.99
CA GLY A 19 13.39 4.31 12.14
C GLY A 19 12.86 2.92 11.76
N GLN A 20 11.92 2.38 12.55
CA GLN A 20 11.13 1.16 12.24
C GLN A 20 11.93 -0.09 11.84
N GLN A 21 13.10 -0.34 12.44
CA GLN A 21 14.02 -1.39 12.01
C GLN A 21 13.39 -2.80 12.00
N ALA A 22 12.59 -3.12 13.03
CA ALA A 22 11.90 -4.40 13.10
C ALA A 22 10.89 -4.57 11.95
N ILE A 23 10.07 -3.55 11.68
CA ILE A 23 9.05 -3.58 10.62
C ILE A 23 9.71 -3.69 9.24
N LYS A 24 10.76 -2.90 8.97
CA LYS A 24 11.53 -3.00 7.73
C LYS A 24 12.05 -4.41 7.50
N LYS A 25 12.67 -5.02 8.53
CA LYS A 25 13.23 -6.36 8.45
C LYS A 25 12.14 -7.39 8.13
N VAL A 26 11.02 -7.35 8.86
CA VAL A 26 9.90 -8.29 8.66
C VAL A 26 9.32 -8.17 7.27
N LEU A 27 9.03 -6.96 6.80
CA LEU A 27 8.43 -6.76 5.48
C LEU A 27 9.37 -7.13 4.34
N ARG A 28 10.66 -6.75 4.44
CA ARG A 28 11.67 -7.16 3.45
C ARG A 28 11.80 -8.68 3.38
N GLN A 29 11.84 -9.34 4.52
CA GLN A 29 11.95 -10.80 4.59
C GLN A 29 10.70 -11.46 4.00
N ALA A 30 9.50 -10.96 4.32
CA ALA A 30 8.26 -11.48 3.76
C ALA A 30 8.22 -11.37 2.22
N VAL A 31 8.70 -10.25 1.66
CA VAL A 31 8.82 -10.08 0.21
C VAL A 31 9.84 -11.06 -0.38
N LEU A 32 10.99 -11.22 0.28
CA LEU A 32 12.06 -12.12 -0.18
C LEU A 32 11.61 -13.59 -0.21
N ASP A 33 10.92 -14.01 0.85
CA ASP A 33 10.45 -15.39 1.03
C ASP A 33 9.12 -15.67 0.31
N LYS A 34 8.55 -14.66 -0.36
CA LYS A 34 7.21 -14.72 -0.98
C LYS A 34 6.11 -15.17 0.00
N SER A 35 6.24 -14.75 1.26
CA SER A 35 5.36 -15.10 2.38
C SER A 35 4.51 -13.92 2.87
N VAL A 36 4.23 -12.97 1.97
CA VAL A 36 3.44 -11.77 2.27
C VAL A 36 1.99 -12.16 2.58
N ALA A 37 1.45 -11.62 3.67
CA ALA A 37 0.06 -11.83 4.08
C ALA A 37 -0.92 -11.08 3.16
N HIS A 38 -2.17 -11.55 3.11
CA HIS A 38 -3.22 -10.92 2.32
C HIS A 38 -3.65 -9.54 2.87
N ALA A 39 -3.42 -9.26 4.16
CA ALA A 39 -3.79 -8.02 4.81
C ALA A 39 -2.75 -7.57 5.85
N TYR A 40 -2.48 -6.26 5.90
CA TYR A 40 -1.61 -5.62 6.89
C TYR A 40 -2.33 -4.42 7.50
N LEU A 41 -2.32 -4.31 8.83
CA LEU A 41 -2.80 -3.14 9.56
C LEU A 41 -1.62 -2.35 10.11
N PHE A 42 -1.38 -1.16 9.55
CA PHE A 42 -0.36 -0.24 10.06
C PHE A 42 -0.99 0.72 11.07
N THR A 43 -0.53 0.70 12.32
CA THR A 43 -1.03 1.56 13.39
C THR A 43 0.05 2.53 13.88
N GLY A 44 -0.39 3.62 14.52
CA GLY A 44 0.49 4.61 15.13
C GLY A 44 0.12 6.04 14.80
N PRO A 45 0.76 7.04 15.42
CA PRO A 45 0.47 8.45 15.23
C PRO A 45 0.56 8.93 13.77
N ARG A 46 -0.02 10.09 13.48
CA ARG A 46 0.14 10.74 12.17
C ARG A 46 1.61 11.06 11.92
N GLY A 47 2.08 10.85 10.69
CA GLY A 47 3.45 11.17 10.29
C GLY A 47 4.51 10.10 10.59
N THR A 48 4.17 8.97 11.20
CA THR A 48 5.13 7.87 11.49
C THR A 48 5.46 6.97 10.31
N GLY A 49 4.96 7.30 9.10
CA GLY A 49 5.27 6.58 7.88
C GLY A 49 4.35 5.40 7.54
N LYS A 50 3.14 5.32 8.11
CA LYS A 50 2.15 4.25 7.83
C LYS A 50 1.88 4.06 6.33
N THR A 51 1.29 5.08 5.69
CA THR A 51 0.95 5.07 4.26
C THR A 51 2.21 4.94 3.38
N SER A 52 3.34 5.54 3.80
CA SER A 52 4.62 5.38 3.09
C SER A 52 5.11 3.94 3.12
N THR A 53 5.00 3.25 4.25
CA THR A 53 5.41 1.85 4.41
C THR A 53 4.53 0.93 3.56
N ALA A 54 3.21 1.16 3.55
CA ALA A 54 2.26 0.45 2.70
C ALA A 54 2.61 0.61 1.20
N ARG A 55 2.91 1.83 0.73
CA ARG A 55 3.33 2.08 -0.66
C ARG A 55 4.67 1.43 -1.00
N ILE A 56 5.64 1.45 -0.08
CA ILE A 56 6.93 0.77 -0.28
C ILE A 56 6.72 -0.74 -0.42
N LEU A 57 5.86 -1.35 0.42
CA LEU A 57 5.52 -2.78 0.30
C LEU A 57 4.85 -3.09 -1.04
N ALA A 58 3.82 -2.33 -1.43
CA ALA A 58 3.15 -2.48 -2.71
C ALA A 58 4.15 -2.40 -3.89
N LYS A 59 5.11 -1.48 -3.78
CA LYS A 59 6.17 -1.33 -4.76
C LYS A 59 7.15 -2.50 -4.78
N ALA A 60 7.53 -3.02 -3.62
CA ALA A 60 8.41 -4.18 -3.52
C ALA A 60 7.76 -5.43 -4.14
N LEU A 61 6.46 -5.60 -3.94
CA LEU A 61 5.66 -6.70 -4.51
C LEU A 61 5.56 -6.64 -6.04
N ASN A 62 5.42 -5.44 -6.59
CA ASN A 62 5.27 -5.22 -8.04
C ASN A 62 6.57 -4.83 -8.75
N CYS A 63 7.70 -4.83 -8.04
CA CYS A 63 9.00 -4.50 -8.61
C CYS A 63 9.44 -5.58 -9.62
N LEU A 64 9.90 -5.18 -10.80
CA LEU A 64 10.41 -6.12 -11.81
C LEU A 64 11.82 -6.65 -11.48
N ASN A 65 12.60 -5.85 -10.74
CA ASN A 65 14.00 -6.15 -10.40
C ASN A 65 14.27 -6.00 -8.89
N PRO A 66 13.54 -6.69 -8.00
CA PRO A 66 13.73 -6.53 -6.56
C PRO A 66 15.10 -7.07 -6.13
N LYS A 67 15.73 -6.44 -5.14
CA LYS A 67 17.00 -6.90 -4.55
C LYS A 67 16.85 -7.01 -3.04
N GLU A 68 17.00 -8.21 -2.48
CA GLU A 68 16.91 -8.44 -1.03
C GLU A 68 15.61 -7.89 -0.38
N GLY A 69 14.48 -8.10 -1.07
CA GLY A 69 13.17 -7.59 -0.65
C GLY A 69 12.98 -6.07 -0.82
N GLU A 70 13.93 -5.36 -1.44
CA GLU A 70 13.82 -3.93 -1.73
C GLU A 70 13.35 -3.66 -3.17
N PRO A 71 12.51 -2.64 -3.38
CA PRO A 71 12.20 -2.16 -4.72
C PRO A 71 13.39 -1.43 -5.36
N CYS A 72 13.61 -1.62 -6.66
CA CYS A 72 14.75 -1.03 -7.39
C CYS A 72 14.63 0.48 -7.64
N ASN A 73 13.41 1.05 -7.62
CA ASN A 73 13.11 2.44 -7.95
C ASN A 73 13.36 2.88 -9.40
N ASP A 74 13.81 2.01 -10.29
CA ASP A 74 14.14 2.33 -11.69
C ASP A 74 13.21 1.68 -12.73
N CYS A 75 12.65 0.51 -12.43
CA CYS A 75 11.77 -0.22 -13.34
C CYS A 75 10.41 0.50 -13.57
N ALA A 76 9.70 0.11 -14.62
CA ALA A 76 8.43 0.73 -15.01
C ALA A 76 7.41 0.76 -13.86
N ALA A 77 7.17 -0.38 -13.19
CA ALA A 77 6.26 -0.46 -12.04
C ALA A 77 6.71 0.44 -10.88
N CYS A 78 8.00 0.46 -10.54
CA CYS A 78 8.51 1.32 -9.48
C CYS A 78 8.33 2.82 -9.79
N ARG A 79 8.51 3.24 -11.04
CA ARG A 79 8.30 4.62 -11.47
C ARG A 79 6.83 5.00 -11.40
N ALA A 80 5.94 4.17 -11.95
CA ALA A 80 4.50 4.34 -11.90
C ALA A 80 3.93 4.37 -10.46
N ILE A 81 4.50 3.61 -9.52
CA ILE A 81 4.06 3.68 -8.12
C ILE A 81 4.54 4.97 -7.44
N ASN A 82 5.71 5.48 -7.83
CA ASN A 82 6.27 6.72 -7.28
C ASN A 82 5.53 7.96 -7.77
N ASP A 83 5.10 8.01 -9.03
CA ASP A 83 4.32 9.11 -9.59
C ASP A 83 2.80 8.97 -9.34
N GLY A 84 2.34 7.78 -8.94
CA GLY A 84 0.95 7.50 -8.63
C GLY A 84 0.10 7.11 -9.84
N SER A 85 0.72 6.68 -10.95
CA SER A 85 0.03 6.22 -12.15
C SER A 85 -0.12 4.69 -12.24
N PHE A 86 0.35 3.92 -11.25
CA PHE A 86 0.27 2.45 -11.28
C PHE A 86 -1.15 1.96 -11.05
N LEU A 87 -1.71 1.25 -12.03
CA LEU A 87 -3.14 0.90 -12.08
C LEU A 87 -3.54 -0.09 -10.98
N ASP A 88 -2.61 -0.97 -10.61
CA ASP A 88 -2.83 -2.01 -9.60
C ASP A 88 -2.50 -1.54 -8.18
N LEU A 89 -2.28 -0.24 -7.96
CA LEU A 89 -2.19 0.37 -6.63
C LEU A 89 -3.33 1.36 -6.45
N ILE A 90 -4.31 0.97 -5.65
CA ILE A 90 -5.50 1.79 -5.37
C ILE A 90 -5.39 2.34 -3.95
N GLU A 91 -5.34 3.66 -3.83
CA GLU A 91 -5.35 4.37 -2.54
C GLU A 91 -6.74 4.95 -2.27
N ILE A 92 -7.34 4.58 -1.14
CA ILE A 92 -8.67 5.01 -0.71
C ILE A 92 -8.54 5.74 0.62
N ASP A 93 -9.05 6.95 0.69
CA ASP A 93 -9.21 7.67 1.95
C ASP A 93 -10.57 7.32 2.57
N ALA A 94 -10.55 6.57 3.67
CA ALA A 94 -11.77 6.14 4.36
C ALA A 94 -12.50 7.30 5.04
N ALA A 95 -11.84 8.43 5.31
CA ALA A 95 -12.54 9.61 5.84
C ALA A 95 -13.52 10.19 4.80
N SER A 96 -13.18 10.05 3.51
CA SER A 96 -13.99 10.53 2.38
C SER A 96 -14.91 9.44 1.80
N ASN A 97 -14.57 8.16 1.98
CA ASN A 97 -15.27 7.00 1.41
C ASN A 97 -15.70 6.02 2.52
N ARG A 98 -16.51 6.50 3.46
CA ARG A 98 -16.84 5.80 4.72
C ARG A 98 -18.03 4.85 4.68
N GLY A 99 -18.85 4.94 3.63
CA GLY A 99 -20.13 4.25 3.53
C GLY A 99 -20.01 2.79 3.10
N ILE A 100 -21.12 2.07 3.22
CA ILE A 100 -21.21 0.66 2.85
C ILE A 100 -21.13 0.47 1.32
N ASP A 101 -21.66 1.40 0.55
CA ASP A 101 -21.73 1.27 -0.90
C ASP A 101 -20.35 1.39 -1.55
N GLU A 102 -19.49 2.29 -1.05
CA GLU A 102 -18.09 2.40 -1.48
C GLU A 102 -17.30 1.12 -1.19
N ILE A 103 -17.53 0.50 -0.03
CA ILE A 103 -16.89 -0.78 0.30
C ILE A 103 -17.43 -1.94 -0.54
N ARG A 104 -18.73 -1.95 -0.88
CA ARG A 104 -19.29 -2.97 -1.77
C ARG A 104 -18.67 -2.89 -3.16
N GLU A 105 -18.60 -1.68 -3.71
CA GLU A 105 -17.94 -1.44 -5.00
C GLU A 105 -16.45 -1.84 -4.96
N LEU A 106 -15.75 -1.51 -3.85
CA LEU A 106 -14.39 -1.96 -3.62
C LEU A 106 -14.29 -3.49 -3.67
N LYS A 107 -15.17 -4.21 -2.98
CA LYS A 107 -15.18 -5.68 -2.95
C LYS A 107 -15.41 -6.29 -4.32
N GLU A 108 -16.31 -5.74 -5.11
CA GLU A 108 -16.52 -6.19 -6.49
C GLU A 108 -15.23 -6.04 -7.30
N ARG A 109 -14.52 -4.92 -7.11
CA ARG A 109 -13.26 -4.64 -7.82
C ARG A 109 -12.07 -5.50 -7.37
N VAL A 110 -12.08 -5.99 -6.13
CA VAL A 110 -11.03 -6.86 -5.57
C VAL A 110 -10.98 -8.21 -6.28
N GLY A 111 -12.11 -8.72 -6.78
CA GLY A 111 -12.17 -10.02 -7.47
C GLY A 111 -11.50 -10.06 -8.85
N PHE A 112 -11.15 -8.91 -9.43
CA PHE A 112 -10.47 -8.86 -10.72
C PHE A 112 -8.96 -9.03 -10.58
N LEU A 113 -8.36 -9.74 -11.55
CA LEU A 113 -6.92 -9.90 -11.67
C LEU A 113 -6.21 -8.53 -11.83
N PRO A 114 -4.93 -8.44 -11.43
CA PRO A 114 -4.10 -7.27 -11.71
C PRO A 114 -4.00 -7.00 -13.23
N ALA A 115 -3.96 -5.72 -13.62
CA ALA A 115 -3.89 -5.28 -15.01
C ALA A 115 -2.48 -5.25 -15.59
N GLU A 116 -1.48 -4.85 -14.79
CA GLU A 116 -0.09 -4.68 -15.20
C GLU A 116 0.93 -5.30 -14.23
N GLY A 117 0.60 -5.37 -12.94
CA GLY A 117 1.45 -5.87 -11.87
C GLY A 117 1.29 -7.35 -11.57
N ALA A 118 2.09 -7.84 -10.63
CA ALA A 118 1.90 -9.16 -10.03
C ALA A 118 0.84 -9.15 -8.92
N PHE A 119 0.65 -8.01 -8.26
CA PHE A 119 -0.27 -7.82 -7.14
C PHE A 119 -1.15 -6.59 -7.36
N LYS A 120 -2.45 -6.76 -7.13
CA LYS A 120 -3.41 -5.66 -7.00
C LYS A 120 -3.52 -5.29 -5.52
N VAL A 121 -3.02 -4.12 -5.16
CA VAL A 121 -2.87 -3.68 -3.77
C VAL A 121 -3.84 -2.53 -3.49
N TYR A 122 -4.63 -2.70 -2.44
CA TYR A 122 -5.51 -1.67 -1.91
C TYR A 122 -4.93 -1.10 -0.62
N ILE A 123 -4.73 0.21 -0.57
CA ILE A 123 -4.34 0.94 0.64
C ILE A 123 -5.54 1.74 1.09
N ILE A 124 -6.11 1.38 2.24
CA ILE A 124 -7.21 2.12 2.86
C ILE A 124 -6.62 2.97 3.99
N ASP A 125 -6.44 4.27 3.73
CA ASP A 125 -5.94 5.21 4.74
C ASP A 125 -7.06 5.61 5.69
N GLU A 126 -6.70 5.88 6.95
CA GLU A 126 -7.61 6.20 8.05
C GLU A 126 -8.83 5.24 8.16
N VAL A 127 -8.61 3.92 7.97
CA VAL A 127 -9.65 2.88 7.97
C VAL A 127 -10.60 2.89 9.18
N HIS A 128 -10.16 3.46 10.30
CA HIS A 128 -10.99 3.65 11.50
C HIS A 128 -12.17 4.61 11.30
N MET A 129 -12.18 5.37 10.20
CA MET A 129 -13.26 6.29 9.81
C MET A 129 -14.41 5.59 9.06
N LEU A 130 -14.25 4.31 8.70
CA LEU A 130 -15.33 3.54 8.09
C LEU A 130 -16.51 3.36 9.06
N THR A 131 -17.72 3.36 8.52
CA THR A 131 -18.92 2.97 9.27
C THR A 131 -18.84 1.51 9.71
N THR A 132 -19.57 1.14 10.76
CA THR A 132 -19.60 -0.25 11.27
C THR A 132 -20.11 -1.21 10.19
N GLU A 133 -21.09 -0.79 9.41
CA GLU A 133 -21.65 -1.56 8.30
C GLU A 133 -20.61 -1.77 7.18
N ALA A 134 -19.84 -0.73 6.85
CA ALA A 134 -18.73 -0.81 5.89
C ALA A 134 -17.63 -1.77 6.38
N PHE A 135 -17.27 -1.71 7.67
CA PHE A 135 -16.29 -2.63 8.26
C PHE A 135 -16.76 -4.09 8.19
N ASN A 136 -18.02 -4.35 8.53
CA ASN A 136 -18.62 -5.68 8.44
C ASN A 136 -18.70 -6.20 7.00
N ALA A 137 -18.90 -5.32 6.02
CA ALA A 137 -18.89 -5.68 4.62
C ALA A 137 -17.50 -6.20 4.18
N LEU A 138 -16.40 -5.58 4.66
CA LEU A 138 -15.03 -6.04 4.37
C LEU A 138 -14.75 -7.45 4.89
N LEU A 139 -15.24 -7.81 6.09
CA LEU A 139 -14.99 -9.11 6.71
C LEU A 139 -15.63 -10.29 5.96
N LYS A 140 -16.75 -10.04 5.26
CA LYS A 140 -17.60 -11.10 4.72
C LYS A 140 -17.08 -11.82 3.47
N ASN A 141 -15.79 -11.80 3.15
CA ASN A 141 -15.15 -12.65 2.11
C ASN A 141 -13.62 -12.62 2.27
N ALA A 142 -13.11 -13.25 3.34
CA ALA A 142 -11.75 -13.78 3.37
C ALA A 142 -11.82 -15.31 3.25
#